data_AF-A0A933G7K8-F1
#
_entry.id   AF-A0A933G7K8-F1
#
_cell.length_a   1.000
_cell.length_b   1.000
_cell.length_c   1.000
_cell.angle_alpha   90.00
_cell.angle_beta   90.00
_cell.angle_gamma   90.00
#
_symmetry.space_group_name_H-M   'P 1'
#
loop_
_entity.id
_entity.type
_entity.pdbx_description
1 polymer ?
#
loop_
_entity_poly.entity_id
_entity_poly.type
_entity_poly.pdbx_seq_one_letter_code
_entity_poly.pdbx_strand_id
1 'polypeptide(L)'
;MDSVDQITTRAIPADRRQGDALLRQMANEVVGAAFFGPLLKTAHNSVLKGKYGHGGRGEEIFQGQLDAELARSIARGVRTNLAETLYRKLTRQV
;
A
#
# COMPACT_ATOMS: atom_id res chain seq x y z
N MET A 1 -8.23 33.09 -40.95
CA MET A 1 -8.65 31.68 -41.02
C MET A 1 -7.44 30.89 -41.48
N ASP A 2 -6.75 30.05 -40.71
CA ASP A 2 -7.14 29.36 -39.48
C ASP A 2 -5.89 29.14 -38.60
N SER A 3 -5.83 29.89 -37.51
CA SER A 3 -4.90 29.66 -36.40
C SER A 3 -5.68 28.95 -35.31
N VAL A 4 -5.70 27.61 -35.25
CA VAL A 4 -6.30 26.93 -34.08
C VAL A 4 -5.85 25.52 -33.73
N ASP A 5 -4.93 24.85 -34.46
CA ASP A 5 -4.59 23.45 -34.12
C ASP A 5 -3.27 23.25 -33.36
N GLN A 6 -2.72 24.33 -32.79
CA GLN A 6 -1.67 24.26 -31.78
C GLN A 6 -2.26 24.38 -30.37
N ILE A 7 -3.07 23.41 -29.93
CA ILE A 7 -3.48 23.35 -28.52
C ILE A 7 -3.42 21.90 -28.01
N THR A 8 -2.23 21.56 -27.51
CA THR A 8 -2.10 20.92 -26.19
C THR A 8 -2.41 19.42 -26.10
N THR A 9 -1.59 18.59 -26.76
CA THR A 9 -1.09 17.39 -26.05
C THR A 9 -0.07 17.88 -25.03
N ARG A 10 -0.54 18.30 -23.85
CA ARG A 10 0.33 18.65 -22.71
C ARG A 10 0.98 17.36 -22.24
N ALA A 11 2.18 17.07 -22.74
CA ALA A 11 3.07 16.10 -22.12
C ALA A 11 3.17 16.48 -20.63
N ILE A 12 2.57 15.69 -19.75
CA ILE A 12 2.78 15.87 -18.31
C ILE A 12 4.30 15.73 -18.11
N PRO A 13 4.98 16.74 -17.53
CA PRO A 13 6.42 16.69 -17.36
C PRO A 13 6.77 15.43 -16.57
N ALA A 14 7.78 14.69 -17.03
CA ALA A 14 8.18 13.39 -16.48
C ALA A 14 8.37 13.43 -14.95
N ASP A 15 8.82 14.58 -14.43
CA ASP A 15 8.98 14.90 -13.02
C ASP A 15 7.67 14.78 -12.21
N ARG A 16 6.55 15.28 -12.73
CA ARG A 16 5.24 15.15 -12.06
C ARG A 16 4.72 13.71 -12.06
N ARG A 17 4.96 12.96 -13.12
CA ARG A 17 4.59 11.52 -13.18
C ARG A 17 5.40 10.69 -12.19
N GLN A 18 6.69 11.00 -12.04
CA GLN A 18 7.56 10.35 -11.06
C GLN A 18 7.16 10.70 -9.62
N GLY A 19 6.83 11.98 -9.35
CA GLY A 19 6.29 12.41 -8.07
C GLY A 19 4.98 11.70 -7.70
N ASP A 20 4.03 11.62 -8.63
CA ASP A 20 2.75 10.93 -8.42
C ASP A 20 2.96 9.43 -8.16
N ALA A 21 3.87 8.78 -8.90
CA ALA A 21 4.20 7.38 -8.69
C ALA A 21 4.81 7.13 -7.30
N LEU A 22 5.71 8.02 -6.86
CA LEU A 22 6.32 7.97 -5.54
C LEU A 22 5.29 8.17 -4.42
N LEU A 23 4.40 9.15 -4.56
CA LEU A 23 3.32 9.42 -3.60
C LEU A 23 2.37 8.22 -3.46
N ARG A 24 2.01 7.58 -4.58
CA ARG A 24 1.21 6.35 -4.59
C ARG A 24 1.94 5.20 -3.89
N GLN A 25 3.23 5.04 -4.16
CA GLN A 25 4.06 4.03 -3.49
C GLN A 25 4.12 4.24 -1.98
N MET A 26 4.34 5.48 -1.54
CA MET A 26 4.38 5.82 -0.12
C MET A 26 3.03 5.61 0.56
N ALA A 27 1.93 5.96 -0.10
CA ALA A 27 0.59 5.70 0.42
C ALA A 27 0.34 4.18 0.60
N ASN A 28 0.79 3.35 -0.34
CA ASN A 28 0.72 1.90 -0.20
C ASN A 28 1.58 1.41 0.98
N GLU A 29 2.81 1.90 1.14
CA GLU A 29 3.70 1.50 2.24
C GLU A 29 3.09 1.85 3.61
N VAL A 30 2.51 3.05 3.74
CA VAL A 30 1.82 3.50 4.96
C VAL A 30 0.63 2.61 5.27
N VAL A 31 -0.21 2.28 4.27
CA VAL A 31 -1.35 1.39 4.47
C VAL A 31 -0.90 -0.02 4.84
N GLY A 32 0.17 -0.54 4.22
CA GLY A 32 0.77 -1.81 4.59
C GLY A 32 1.19 -1.84 6.06
N ALA A 33 2.03 -0.89 6.46
CA ALA A 33 2.60 -0.85 7.80
C ALA A 33 1.57 -0.51 8.89
N ALA A 34 0.72 0.49 8.67
CA ALA A 34 -0.16 1.03 9.70
C ALA A 34 -1.53 0.34 9.78
N PHE A 35 -2.00 -0.29 8.70
CA PHE A 35 -3.31 -0.95 8.68
C PHE A 35 -3.18 -2.47 8.61
N PHE A 36 -2.50 -3.00 7.59
CA PHE A 36 -2.44 -4.45 7.39
C PHE A 36 -1.53 -5.18 8.38
N GLY A 37 -0.42 -4.56 8.79
CA GLY A 37 0.48 -5.14 9.80
C GLY A 37 -0.23 -5.46 11.13
N PRO A 38 -0.89 -4.47 11.78
CA PRO A 38 -1.65 -4.72 13.00
C PRO A 38 -2.82 -5.69 12.83
N LEU A 39 -3.46 -5.68 11.66
CA LEU A 39 -4.57 -6.58 11.34
C LEU A 39 -4.09 -8.04 11.29
N LEU A 40 -3.00 -8.32 10.57
CA LEU A 40 -2.41 -9.66 10.47
C LEU A 40 -1.91 -10.15 11.83
N LYS A 41 -1.24 -9.27 12.57
CA LYS A 41 -0.80 -9.56 13.94
C LYS A 41 -1.97 -9.93 14.86
N THR A 42 -3.09 -9.21 14.76
CA THR A 42 -4.29 -9.51 15.55
C THR A 42 -4.93 -10.83 15.11
N ALA A 43 -5.00 -11.09 13.81
CA ALA A 43 -5.53 -12.33 13.26
C ALA A 43 -4.75 -13.56 13.76
N HIS A 44 -3.42 -13.47 13.85
CA HIS A 44 -2.57 -14.54 14.38
C HIS A 44 -2.61 -14.71 15.90
N ASN A 45 -2.97 -13.65 16.64
CA ASN A 45 -3.14 -13.69 18.09
C ASN A 45 -4.58 -14.05 18.52
N SER A 46 -5.49 -14.23 17.57
CA SER A 46 -6.89 -14.62 17.81
C SER A 46 -7.01 -16.07 18.30
N VAL A 47 -8.10 -16.34 19.04
CA VAL A 47 -8.45 -17.61 19.74
C VAL A 47 -8.56 -18.84 18.81
N LEU A 48 -8.39 -18.66 17.50
CA LEU A 48 -8.33 -19.74 16.51
C LEU A 48 -7.04 -20.59 16.58
N LYS A 49 -6.07 -20.25 17.46
CA LYS A 49 -4.96 -21.15 17.83
C LYS A 49 -5.49 -22.36 18.61
N GLY A 50 -6.07 -23.33 17.90
CA GLY A 50 -6.43 -24.63 18.47
C GLY A 50 -5.20 -25.40 18.93
N LYS A 51 -5.31 -26.26 19.95
CA LYS A 51 -4.21 -26.98 20.64
C LYS A 51 -3.12 -27.65 19.76
N TYR A 52 -3.35 -27.82 18.47
CA TYR A 52 -2.45 -28.45 17.50
C TYR A 52 -2.33 -27.56 16.24
N GLY A 53 -1.18 -27.56 15.57
CA GLY A 53 -0.96 -26.82 14.32
C GLY A 53 -0.21 -25.49 14.46
N HIS A 54 0.62 -25.34 15.50
CA HIS A 54 1.56 -24.22 15.62
C HIS A 54 2.94 -24.71 15.17
N GLY A 55 3.63 -23.97 14.33
CA GLY A 55 5.01 -24.25 13.91
C GLY A 55 6.07 -24.02 15.00
N GLY A 56 5.64 -23.91 16.27
CA GLY A 56 6.50 -23.72 17.43
C GLY A 56 7.33 -22.43 17.36
N ARG A 57 8.54 -22.46 17.95
CA ARG A 57 9.46 -21.31 17.95
C ARG A 57 9.90 -20.88 16.55
N GLY A 58 9.87 -21.79 15.58
CA GLY A 58 10.17 -21.46 14.19
C GLY A 58 9.12 -20.52 13.60
N GLU A 59 7.84 -20.80 13.82
CA GLU A 59 6.76 -19.90 13.43
C GLU A 59 6.92 -18.54 14.12
N GLU A 60 7.09 -18.51 15.45
CA GLU A 60 7.15 -17.27 16.24
C GLU A 60 8.23 -16.28 15.75
N ILE A 61 9.40 -16.78 15.34
CA ILE A 61 10.50 -15.93 14.87
C ILE A 61 10.19 -15.33 13.50
N PHE A 62 9.60 -16.11 12.61
CA PHE A 62 9.34 -15.69 11.23
C PHE A 62 7.95 -15.06 11.04
N GLN A 63 7.06 -15.16 12.03
CA GLN A 63 5.69 -14.66 11.95
C GLN A 63 5.66 -13.16 11.69
N GLY A 64 6.46 -12.38 12.43
CA GLY A 64 6.50 -10.92 12.23
C GLY A 64 7.07 -10.51 10.87
N GLN A 65 8.01 -11.28 10.31
CA GLN A 65 8.58 -11.01 8.98
C GLN A 65 7.60 -11.38 7.86
N LEU A 66 6.90 -12.51 8.02
CA LEU A 66 5.85 -12.93 7.11
C LEU A 66 4.69 -11.92 7.11
N ASP A 67 4.27 -11.47 8.29
CA ASP A 67 3.22 -10.44 8.44
C ASP A 67 3.62 -9.14 7.72
N ALA A 68 4.88 -8.71 7.86
CA ALA A 68 5.37 -7.52 7.18
C ALA A 68 5.37 -7.66 5.65
N GLU A 69 5.80 -8.82 5.13
CA GLU A 69 5.80 -9.03 3.68
C GLU A 69 4.40 -9.22 3.12
N LEU A 70 3.52 -9.90 3.85
CA LEU A 70 2.13 -10.08 3.47
C LEU A 70 1.38 -8.73 3.50
N ALA A 71 1.62 -7.90 4.51
CA ALA A 71 1.07 -6.55 4.57
C ALA A 71 1.51 -5.69 3.37
N ARG A 72 2.79 -5.74 2.99
CA ARG A 72 3.32 -5.05 1.80
C ARG A 72 2.74 -5.63 0.50
N SER A 73 2.63 -6.94 0.40
CA SER A 73 2.04 -7.62 -0.75
C SER A 73 0.57 -7.23 -0.93
N ILE A 74 -0.22 -7.24 0.15
CA ILE A 74 -1.63 -6.82 0.13
C ILE A 74 -1.74 -5.35 -0.27
N ALA A 75 -0.91 -4.47 0.31
CA ALA A 75 -0.96 -3.05 -0.01
C ALA A 75 -0.57 -2.73 -1.46
N ARG A 76 0.33 -3.51 -2.08
CA ARG A 76 0.74 -3.35 -3.48
C ARG A 76 -0.22 -4.03 -4.47
N GLY A 77 -0.66 -5.25 -4.16
CA GLY A 77 -1.42 -6.12 -5.06
C GLY A 77 -2.93 -5.88 -5.03
N VAL A 78 -3.48 -5.54 -3.87
CA VAL A 78 -4.89 -5.13 -3.77
C VAL A 78 -4.92 -3.62 -4.03
N ARG A 79 -5.63 -3.19 -5.08
CA ARG A 79 -6.04 -1.79 -5.23
C ARG A 79 -7.01 -1.46 -4.11
N THR A 80 -6.49 -1.25 -2.91
CA THR A 80 -7.31 -0.90 -1.76
C THR A 80 -7.79 0.53 -1.95
N ASN A 81 -9.09 0.74 -1.76
CA ASN A 81 -9.65 2.10 -1.79
C ASN A 81 -9.01 2.99 -0.71
N LEU A 82 -8.40 2.39 0.32
CA LEU A 82 -7.72 3.05 1.42
C LEU A 82 -6.43 3.76 0.97
N ALA A 83 -5.53 3.08 0.24
CA ALA A 83 -4.30 3.70 -0.24
C ALA A 83 -4.58 4.80 -1.26
N GLU A 84 -5.56 4.58 -2.13
CA GLU A 84 -6.01 5.61 -3.08
C GLU A 84 -6.66 6.80 -2.36
N THR A 85 -7.46 6.57 -1.31
CA THR A 85 -8.03 7.66 -0.50
C THR A 85 -6.95 8.46 0.23
N LEU A 86 -5.94 7.77 0.77
CA LEU A 86 -4.80 8.40 1.43
C LEU A 86 -4.00 9.26 0.44
N TYR A 87 -3.70 8.71 -0.75
CA TYR A 87 -3.09 9.46 -1.85
C TYR A 87 -3.89 10.72 -2.19
N ARG A 88 -5.21 10.58 -2.43
CA ARG A 88 -6.09 11.72 -2.78
C ARG A 88 -6.09 12.80 -1.68
N LYS A 89 -6.09 12.40 -0.41
CA LYS A 89 -6.02 13.36 0.71
C LYS A 89 -4.69 14.10 0.75
N LEU A 90 -3.57 13.39 0.59
CA LEU A 90 -2.23 13.99 0.57
C LEU A 90 -2.07 14.96 -0.60
N THR A 91 -2.52 14.59 -1.80
CA THR A 91 -2.42 15.46 -2.98
C THR A 91 -3.40 16.64 -2.97
N ARG A 92 -4.43 16.61 -2.11
CA ARG A 92 -5.41 17.72 -1.97
C ARG A 92 -5.01 18.72 -0.88
N GLN A 93 -4.21 18.29 0.09
CA GLN A 93 -3.73 19.15 1.19
C GLN A 93 -2.42 19.87 0.86
N VAL A 94 -1.74 19.50 -0.23
CA VAL A 94 -0.55 20.19 -0.76
C VAL A 94 -0.96 21.20 -1.83
#